data_AF-A0A4Y2A785-F1
#
_entry.id   AF-A0A4Y2A785-F1
#
_cell.length_a   1.000
_cell.length_b   1.000
_cell.length_c   1.000
_cell.angle_alpha   90.00
_cell.angle_beta   90.00
_cell.angle_gamma   90.00
#
_symmetry.space_group_name_H-M   'P 1'
#
loop_
_entity.id
_entity.type
_entity.pdbx_description
1 polymer ?
#
loop_
_entity_poly.entity_id
_entity_poly.type
_entity_poly.pdbx_seq_one_letter_code
_entity_poly.pdbx_strand_id
1 'polypeptide(L)'
;MVKTDAESMELLELNSMSSYTDTDLITLEYQSQNLLDFPTLARECDRYGIADRAAASIASAVLQNIGIVHEGETSHVVDHNKIRRQRKKLQNSVAESTKLTMPRSLLTGLYFDGRKDKTKV
;
A
#
# COMPACT_ATOMS: atom_id res chain seq x y z
N MET A 1 -14.47 62.90 -47.13
CA MET A 1 -14.47 61.65 -47.92
C MET A 1 -13.96 60.55 -47.00
N VAL A 2 -14.76 59.50 -46.86
CA VAL A 2 -14.53 58.23 -46.14
C VAL A 2 -14.59 58.27 -44.60
N LYS A 3 -15.24 57.22 -44.08
CA LYS A 3 -15.79 56.96 -42.75
C LYS A 3 -15.02 55.75 -42.16
N THR A 4 -15.31 55.47 -40.89
CA THR A 4 -15.20 54.19 -40.13
C THR A 4 -13.97 53.92 -39.25
N ASP A 5 -14.21 54.10 -37.94
CA ASP A 5 -14.25 53.10 -36.86
C ASP A 5 -12.98 52.31 -36.48
N ALA A 6 -12.44 52.62 -35.30
CA ALA A 6 -11.63 51.70 -34.50
C ALA A 6 -11.89 51.92 -32.99
N GLU A 7 -13.17 52.01 -32.64
CA GLU A 7 -13.69 52.08 -31.26
C GLU A 7 -13.61 50.71 -30.53
N SER A 8 -12.53 49.94 -30.69
CA SER A 8 -12.49 48.56 -30.12
C SER A 8 -11.13 48.02 -29.66
N MET A 9 -10.07 48.82 -29.65
CA MET A 9 -8.74 48.35 -29.21
C MET A 9 -8.21 48.99 -27.92
N GLU A 10 -9.00 49.83 -27.25
CA GLU A 10 -8.60 50.55 -26.02
C GLU A 10 -9.54 50.21 -24.83
N LEU A 11 -9.82 48.92 -24.61
CA LEU A 11 -10.58 48.46 -23.43
C LEU A 11 -9.99 47.23 -22.75
N LEU A 12 -8.72 46.89 -23.00
CA LEU A 12 -8.05 45.79 -22.27
C LEU A 12 -6.86 46.27 -21.42
N GLU A 13 -6.79 47.56 -21.10
CA GLU A 13 -5.94 48.02 -20.00
C GLU A 13 -6.60 47.70 -18.64
N LEU A 14 -5.91 46.82 -17.91
CA LEU A 14 -5.68 46.99 -16.47
C LEU A 14 -6.92 47.02 -15.59
N ASN A 15 -7.74 45.97 -15.64
CA ASN A 15 -8.59 45.65 -14.50
C ASN A 15 -8.93 44.16 -14.40
N SER A 16 -7.97 43.37 -13.94
CA SER A 16 -8.29 42.21 -13.12
C SER A 16 -7.10 41.84 -12.26
N MET A 17 -7.03 42.47 -11.09
CA MET A 17 -6.37 41.91 -9.92
C MET A 17 -7.17 40.65 -9.51
N SER A 18 -7.10 39.59 -10.30
CA SER A 18 -7.62 38.28 -9.89
C SER A 18 -6.52 37.60 -9.10
N SER A 19 -6.54 37.93 -7.81
CA SER A 19 -6.12 37.09 -6.69
C SER A 19 -5.44 35.78 -7.08
N TYR A 20 -4.19 35.64 -6.67
CA TYR A 20 -3.48 34.38 -6.44
C TYR A 20 -4.48 33.37 -5.86
N THR A 21 -5.04 32.52 -6.71
CA THR A 21 -5.87 31.45 -6.20
C THR A 21 -4.89 30.42 -5.69
N ASP A 22 -4.96 30.21 -4.39
CA ASP A 22 -4.38 29.14 -3.56
C ASP A 22 -4.59 27.71 -4.13
N THR A 23 -5.09 27.58 -5.36
CA THR A 23 -5.45 26.34 -6.05
C THR A 23 -4.26 25.65 -6.70
N ASP A 24 -3.21 26.40 -7.06
CA ASP A 24 -1.99 25.82 -7.66
C ASP A 24 -0.97 25.40 -6.58
N LEU A 25 -1.21 25.80 -5.33
CA LEU A 25 -0.44 25.44 -4.14
C LEU A 25 -1.05 24.29 -3.34
N ILE A 26 -2.26 23.81 -3.70
CA ILE A 26 -2.70 22.49 -3.28
C ILE A 26 -1.93 21.50 -4.16
N THR A 27 -0.66 21.32 -3.80
CA THR A 27 0.03 20.04 -3.81
C THR A 27 -0.92 18.93 -4.19
N LEU A 28 -0.90 18.56 -5.47
CA LEU A 28 -1.33 17.24 -5.92
C LEU A 28 -0.31 16.21 -5.41
N GLU A 29 0.05 16.27 -4.13
CA GLU A 29 0.52 15.12 -3.36
C GLU A 29 -0.71 14.24 -3.13
N TYR A 30 -1.26 13.72 -4.22
CA TYR A 30 -2.00 12.48 -4.13
C TYR A 30 -0.96 11.47 -3.66
N GLN A 31 -0.92 11.24 -2.34
CA GLN A 31 -0.18 10.18 -1.70
C GLN A 31 -0.67 8.86 -2.33
N SER A 32 -0.08 8.53 -3.47
CA SER A 32 -0.35 7.34 -4.25
C SER A 32 -0.14 6.17 -3.32
N GLN A 33 -1.24 5.55 -2.88
CA GLN A 33 -1.15 4.41 -2.01
C GLN A 33 -0.43 3.30 -2.77
N ASN A 34 0.60 2.71 -2.17
CA ASN A 34 1.28 1.56 -2.76
C ASN A 34 0.24 0.47 -3.11
N LEU A 35 -0.03 0.24 -4.40
CA LEU A 35 -0.99 -0.75 -4.90
C LEU A 35 -0.39 -2.14 -5.11
N LEU A 36 0.94 -2.29 -5.00
CA LEU A 36 1.62 -3.57 -5.21
C LEU A 36 1.16 -4.61 -4.19
N ASP A 37 0.90 -5.84 -4.63
CA ASP A 37 0.54 -6.94 -3.75
C ASP A 37 1.75 -7.87 -3.55
N PHE A 38 1.91 -8.39 -2.34
CA PHE A 38 3.07 -9.21 -1.97
C PHE A 38 2.65 -10.53 -1.31
N PRO A 39 1.86 -11.37 -2.01
CA PRO A 39 1.33 -12.61 -1.42
C PRO A 39 2.45 -13.60 -1.04
N THR A 40 3.49 -13.72 -1.87
CA THR A 40 4.64 -14.59 -1.61
C THR A 40 5.44 -14.11 -0.40
N LEU A 41 5.68 -12.80 -0.30
CA LEU A 41 6.39 -12.22 0.84
C LEU A 41 5.63 -12.49 2.14
N ALA A 42 4.31 -12.25 2.16
CA ALA A 42 3.48 -12.50 3.33
C ALA A 42 3.53 -13.97 3.77
N ARG A 43 3.46 -14.90 2.80
CA ARG A 43 3.55 -16.35 3.06
C ARG A 43 4.90 -16.74 3.67
N GLU A 44 6.01 -16.23 3.14
CA GLU A 44 7.33 -16.53 3.70
C GLU A 44 7.52 -15.86 5.07
N CYS A 45 6.98 -14.67 5.28
CA CYS A 45 7.02 -14.01 6.60
C CYS A 45 6.27 -14.80 7.66
N ASP A 46 5.09 -15.35 7.33
CA ASP A 46 4.33 -16.23 8.23
C ASP A 46 5.05 -17.56 8.46
N ARG A 47 5.67 -18.13 7.42
CA ARG A 47 6.43 -19.39 7.52
C ARG A 47 7.63 -19.28 8.48
N TYR A 48 8.39 -18.20 8.38
CA TYR A 48 9.62 -18.01 9.15
C TYR A 48 9.42 -17.16 10.42
N GLY A 49 8.18 -16.75 10.73
CA GLY A 49 7.89 -15.93 11.90
C GLY A 49 8.57 -14.55 11.88
N ILE A 50 8.80 -13.98 10.70
CA ILE A 50 9.46 -12.68 10.55
C ILE A 50 8.54 -11.59 11.12
N ALA A 51 9.08 -10.60 11.83
CA ALA A 51 8.28 -9.47 12.32
C ALA A 51 7.90 -8.51 11.17
N ASP A 52 6.73 -7.88 11.23
CA ASP A 52 6.25 -6.97 10.16
C ASP A 52 7.21 -5.82 9.84
N ARG A 53 7.85 -5.25 10.87
CA ARG A 53 8.85 -4.19 10.70
C ARG A 53 10.11 -4.69 9.98
N ALA A 54 10.57 -5.90 10.31
CA ALA A 54 11.73 -6.51 9.67
C ALA A 54 11.42 -6.84 8.20
N ALA A 55 10.25 -7.44 7.95
CA ALA A 55 9.77 -7.73 6.60
C ALA A 55 9.66 -6.46 5.73
N ALA A 56 9.11 -5.38 6.28
CA ALA A 56 9.00 -4.09 5.61
C ALA A 56 10.37 -3.49 5.24
N SER A 57 11.33 -3.56 6.17
CA SER A 57 12.70 -3.09 5.93
C SER A 57 13.40 -3.90 4.84
N ILE A 58 13.32 -5.24 4.90
CA ILE A 58 13.90 -6.12 3.87
C ILE A 58 13.25 -5.86 2.50
N ALA A 59 11.92 -5.79 2.44
CA ALA A 59 11.20 -5.56 1.21
C ALA A 59 11.56 -4.20 0.59
N SER A 60 11.58 -3.14 1.39
CA SER A 60 11.96 -1.80 0.92
C SER A 60 13.41 -1.76 0.42
N ALA A 61 14.35 -2.42 1.10
CA ALA A 61 15.74 -2.52 0.65
C ALA A 61 15.88 -3.27 -0.68
N VAL A 62 15.12 -4.36 -0.86
CA VAL A 62 15.09 -5.10 -2.14
C VAL A 62 14.52 -4.23 -3.26
N LEU A 63 13.44 -3.49 -2.99
CA LEU A 63 12.84 -2.57 -3.97
C LEU A 63 13.78 -1.41 -4.35
N GLN A 64 14.59 -0.93 -3.40
CA GLN A 64 15.65 0.05 -3.67
C GLN A 64 16.75 -0.53 -4.56
N ASN A 65 17.22 -1.76 -4.28
CA ASN A 65 18.25 -2.42 -5.09
C ASN A 65 17.79 -2.68 -6.53
N ILE A 66 16.49 -2.93 -6.74
CA ILE A 66 15.90 -3.12 -8.08
C ILE A 66 15.67 -1.77 -8.77
N GLY A 67 15.67 -0.65 -8.03
CA GLY A 67 15.42 0.69 -8.55
C GLY A 67 13.94 1.07 -8.65
N ILE A 68 13.04 0.30 -8.02
CA ILE A 68 11.59 0.63 -7.97
C ILE A 68 11.34 1.76 -6.96
N VAL A 69 12.08 1.76 -5.85
CA VAL A 69 12.07 2.83 -4.85
C VAL A 69 13.38 3.58 -4.95
N HIS A 70 13.32 4.90 -5.10
CA HIS A 70 14.50 5.77 -5.09
C HIS A 70 14.15 7.12 -4.46
N GLU A 71 15.13 8.00 -4.30
CA GLU A 71 14.98 9.25 -3.54
C GLU A 71 13.89 10.19 -4.09
N GLY A 72 13.66 10.14 -5.40
CA GLY A 72 12.59 10.89 -6.09
C GLY A 72 11.23 10.18 -6.19
N GLU A 73 11.12 8.90 -5.84
CA GLU A 73 9.87 8.12 -5.96
C GLU A 73 9.71 7.19 -4.75
N THR A 74 8.87 7.61 -3.81
CA THR A 74 8.65 6.92 -2.53
C THR A 74 7.26 6.26 -2.44
N SER A 75 6.43 6.36 -3.47
CA SER A 75 5.07 5.78 -3.45
C SER A 75 5.06 4.26 -3.26
N HIS A 76 6.13 3.58 -3.67
CA HIS A 76 6.26 2.11 -3.60
C HIS A 76 6.97 1.61 -2.34
N VAL A 77 7.29 2.48 -1.39
CA VAL A 77 7.87 2.07 -0.10
C VAL A 77 6.94 1.09 0.60
N VAL A 78 7.51 0.05 1.20
CA VAL A 78 6.76 -0.97 1.93
C VAL A 78 6.87 -0.67 3.41
N ASP A 79 5.75 -0.26 4.01
CA ASP A 79 5.65 -0.07 5.45
C ASP A 79 5.16 -1.34 6.17
N HIS A 80 5.26 -1.35 7.50
CA HIS A 80 4.80 -2.48 8.30
C HIS A 80 3.28 -2.70 8.19
N ASN A 81 2.49 -1.65 7.94
CA ASN A 81 1.04 -1.80 7.74
C ASN A 81 0.70 -2.51 6.44
N LYS A 82 1.49 -2.28 5.38
CA LYS A 82 1.37 -2.97 4.10
C LYS A 82 1.59 -4.46 4.32
N ILE A 83 2.67 -4.87 5.00
CA ILE A 83 2.91 -6.27 5.35
C ILE A 83 1.74 -6.86 6.13
N ARG A 84 1.26 -6.16 7.15
CA ARG A 84 0.11 -6.61 7.97
C ARG A 84 -1.15 -6.80 7.14
N ARG A 85 -1.45 -5.90 6.19
CA ARG A 85 -2.57 -6.02 5.25
C ARG A 85 -2.41 -7.24 4.34
N GLN A 86 -1.20 -7.47 3.81
CA GLN A 86 -0.90 -8.62 2.95
C GLN A 86 -1.10 -9.95 3.70
N ARG A 87 -0.61 -10.06 4.94
CA ARG A 87 -0.86 -11.25 5.77
C ARG A 87 -2.33 -11.47 6.06
N LYS A 88 -3.08 -10.40 6.38
CA LYS A 88 -4.52 -10.52 6.62
C LYS A 88 -5.27 -11.01 5.37
N LYS A 89 -4.91 -10.54 4.17
CA LYS A 89 -5.46 -11.05 2.90
C LYS A 89 -5.17 -12.53 2.73
N LEU A 90 -3.92 -12.94 2.96
CA LEU A 90 -3.50 -14.35 2.87
C LEU A 90 -4.30 -15.22 3.85
N GLN A 91 -4.40 -14.80 5.11
CA GLN A 91 -5.15 -15.52 6.15
C GLN A 91 -6.64 -15.64 5.81
N ASN A 92 -7.27 -14.58 5.27
CA ASN A 92 -8.65 -14.62 4.83
C ASN A 92 -8.85 -15.64 3.69
N SER A 93 -7.96 -15.64 2.68
CA SER A 93 -8.00 -16.60 1.57
C SER A 93 -7.87 -18.05 2.06
N VAL A 94 -6.99 -18.30 3.03
CA VAL A 94 -6.84 -19.62 3.67
C VAL A 94 -8.08 -19.98 4.50
N ALA A 95 -8.66 -19.02 5.24
CA ALA A 95 -9.87 -19.25 6.01
C ALA A 95 -11.08 -19.58 5.12
N GLU A 96 -11.22 -18.91 3.98
CA GLU A 96 -12.29 -19.17 3.02
C GLU A 96 -12.17 -20.57 2.41
N SER A 97 -10.97 -20.96 1.97
CA SER A 97 -10.73 -22.30 1.42
C SER A 97 -10.91 -23.42 2.45
N THR A 98 -10.47 -23.21 3.70
CA THR A 98 -10.66 -24.19 4.78
C THR A 98 -12.12 -24.33 5.20
N LYS A 99 -12.90 -23.23 5.22
CA LYS A 99 -14.34 -23.26 5.51
C LYS A 99 -15.12 -24.13 4.51
N LEU A 100 -14.70 -24.14 3.24
CA LEU A 100 -15.28 -24.99 2.21
C LEU A 100 -14.86 -26.47 2.36
N THR A 101 -13.68 -26.72 2.91
CA THR A 101 -13.10 -28.06 3.01
C THR A 101 -13.57 -28.80 4.27
N MET A 102 -13.69 -28.11 5.41
CA MET A 102 -14.07 -28.70 6.70
C MET A 102 -14.98 -27.74 7.49
N PRO A 103 -16.30 -27.97 7.56
CA PRO A 103 -17.15 -27.21 8.47
C PRO A 103 -16.70 -27.42 9.92
N ARG A 104 -16.75 -26.35 10.73
CA ARG A 104 -16.28 -26.36 12.13
C ARG A 104 -16.97 -27.42 13.01
N SER A 105 -18.17 -27.87 12.61
CA SER A 105 -18.90 -28.98 13.25
C SER A 105 -18.21 -30.34 13.12
N LEU A 106 -17.30 -30.53 12.16
CA LEU A 106 -16.52 -31.76 11.98
C LEU A 106 -15.23 -31.80 12.81
N LEU A 107 -14.84 -30.69 13.45
CA LEU A 107 -13.68 -30.68 14.32
C LEU A 107 -14.03 -31.36 15.66
N THR A 108 -13.78 -32.66 15.76
CA THR A 108 -14.10 -33.49 16.94
C THR A 108 -13.09 -33.38 18.08
N GLY A 109 -11.89 -32.84 17.81
CA GLY A 109 -10.87 -32.58 18.82
C GLY A 109 -9.50 -32.31 18.20
N LEU A 110 -8.65 -31.58 18.93
CA LEU A 110 -7.22 -31.43 18.61
C LEU A 110 -6.45 -32.42 19.49
N TYR A 111 -6.01 -33.53 18.91
CA TYR A 111 -5.20 -34.53 19.62
C TYR A 111 -3.73 -34.17 19.49
N PHE A 112 -3.08 -33.91 20.62
CA PHE A 112 -1.63 -33.83 20.69
C PHE A 112 -1.09 -35.23 20.94
N ASP A 113 -0.23 -35.73 20.05
CA ASP A 113 0.53 -36.95 20.29
C ASP A 113 1.57 -36.65 21.38
N GLY A 114 1.13 -36.81 22.63
CA GLY A 114 1.95 -36.52 23.79
C GLY A 114 3.16 -37.43 23.80
N ARG A 115 4.36 -36.88 23.53
CA ARG A 115 5.62 -37.57 23.79
C ARG A 115 5.70 -37.88 25.28
N LYS A 116 5.59 -39.17 25.61
CA LYS A 116 5.78 -39.69 26.96
C LYS A 116 7.29 -39.83 27.23
N ASP A 117 8.01 -38.72 27.22
CA ASP A 117 9.45 -38.73 27.52
C ASP A 117 9.63 -39.02 29.02
N LYS A 118 10.19 -40.18 29.34
CA LYS A 118 10.64 -40.53 30.69
C LYS A 118 11.97 -39.83 30.94
N THR A 119 11.96 -38.53 31.24
CA THR A 119 13.13 -37.90 31.85
C THR A 119 13.29 -38.48 33.25
N LYS A 120 14.10 -39.54 33.36
CA LYS A 120 14.64 -39.99 34.65
C LYS A 120 15.68 -38.96 35.09
N VAL A 121 15.44 -38.35 36.24
CA VAL A 121 16.41 -37.59 37.02
C VAL A 121 17.47 -38.53 37.56
#